data_AF-A0A4Q4TUS3-F1
#
_entry.id   AF-A0A4Q4TUS3-F1
#
_cell.length_a   1.000
_cell.length_b   1.000
_cell.length_c   1.000
_cell.angle_alpha   90.00
_cell.angle_beta   90.00
_cell.angle_gamma   90.00
#
_symmetry.space_group_name_H-M   'P 1'
#
loop_
_entity.id
_entity.type
_entity.pdbx_description
1 polymer ?
#
loop_
_entity_poly.entity_id
_entity_poly.type
_entity_poly.pdbx_seq_one_letter_code
_entity_poly.pdbx_strand_id
1 'polypeptide(L)'
;MANARSEPPPSTASIDCGDYLTQEAVQHAMENHGIRNLTLYGVGVALLEIGLWGRIPWKGHVQVRRKAARLSFLGQQYRAATKELIDCDFGLAIEDINDPRLQQAIFQSCVAELESLLSKIQVDDDP
;
A
#
# COMPACT_ATOMS: atom_id res chain seq x y z
N MET A 1 -26.40 -1.39 -56.82
CA MET A 1 -26.61 -2.06 -55.52
C MET A 1 -25.37 -2.86 -55.19
N ALA A 2 -24.53 -2.36 -54.28
CA ALA A 2 -23.54 -3.15 -53.54
C ALA A 2 -23.18 -2.30 -52.30
N ASN A 3 -23.70 -2.70 -51.14
CA ASN A 3 -23.45 -2.03 -49.86
C ASN A 3 -22.05 -2.37 -49.38
N ALA A 4 -21.18 -1.36 -49.28
CA ALA A 4 -19.90 -1.49 -48.59
C ALA A 4 -20.18 -1.57 -47.08
N ARG A 5 -19.90 -2.75 -46.51
CA ARG A 5 -19.95 -3.03 -45.08
C ARG A 5 -18.79 -2.27 -44.42
N SER A 6 -19.08 -1.15 -43.77
CA SER A 6 -18.09 -0.48 -42.93
C SER A 6 -17.88 -1.30 -41.66
N GLU A 7 -16.72 -1.95 -41.55
CA GLU A 7 -16.27 -2.57 -40.31
C GLU A 7 -16.01 -1.47 -39.25
N PRO A 8 -16.44 -1.65 -37.99
CA PRO A 8 -16.10 -0.73 -36.93
C PRO A 8 -14.59 -0.82 -36.62
N PRO A 9 -13.94 0.29 -36.21
CA PRO A 9 -12.52 0.27 -35.87
C PRO A 9 -12.24 -0.71 -34.72
N PRO A 10 -11.05 -1.32 -34.68
CA PRO A 10 -10.67 -2.22 -33.60
C PRO A 10 -10.78 -1.47 -32.27
N SER A 11 -11.61 -2.02 -31.39
CA SER A 11 -11.76 -1.60 -30.00
C SER A 11 -10.37 -1.37 -29.42
N THR A 12 -10.05 -0.11 -29.13
CA THR A 12 -8.89 0.24 -28.31
C THR A 12 -9.02 -0.58 -27.04
N ALA A 13 -8.17 -1.59 -26.92
CA ALA A 13 -8.00 -2.35 -25.69
C ALA A 13 -7.85 -1.29 -24.60
N SER A 14 -8.81 -1.30 -23.67
CA SER A 14 -8.78 -0.46 -22.50
C SER A 14 -7.42 -0.68 -21.87
N ILE A 15 -6.54 0.31 -22.01
CA ILE A 15 -5.36 0.44 -21.19
C ILE A 15 -5.95 0.34 -19.78
N ASP A 16 -5.60 -0.72 -19.06
CA ASP A 16 -5.91 -0.90 -17.65
C ASP A 16 -5.35 0.35 -16.98
N CYS A 17 -6.21 1.35 -16.86
CA CYS A 17 -5.88 2.62 -16.27
C CYS A 17 -5.50 2.23 -14.87
N GLY A 18 -4.21 2.36 -14.55
CA GLY A 18 -3.72 2.18 -13.20
C GLY A 18 -4.75 2.83 -12.29
N ASP A 19 -5.33 2.06 -11.36
CA ASP A 19 -6.34 2.48 -10.42
C ASP A 19 -5.66 3.46 -9.43
N TYR A 20 -5.16 4.57 -9.97
CA TYR A 20 -4.42 5.62 -9.30
C TYR A 20 -5.35 6.17 -8.24
N LEU A 21 -4.80 6.37 -7.05
CA LEU A 21 -5.48 6.94 -5.89
C LEU A 21 -5.94 8.37 -6.24
N THR A 22 -7.11 8.53 -6.84
CA THR A 22 -7.69 9.85 -7.06
C THR A 22 -8.04 10.46 -5.70
N GLN A 23 -7.77 11.76 -5.53
CA GLN A 23 -7.99 12.47 -4.28
C GLN A 23 -9.44 12.33 -3.74
N GLU A 24 -10.42 12.19 -4.63
CA GLU A 24 -11.83 11.98 -4.29
C GLU A 24 -12.10 10.56 -3.75
N ALA A 25 -11.55 9.53 -4.40
CA ALA A 25 -11.68 8.15 -3.93
C ALA A 25 -10.90 7.94 -2.61
N VAL A 26 -9.82 8.71 -2.44
CA VAL A 26 -9.04 8.86 -1.21
C VAL A 26 -9.88 9.46 -0.08
N GLN A 27 -10.53 10.61 -0.31
CA GLN A 27 -11.35 11.29 0.68
C GLN A 27 -12.55 10.43 1.11
N HIS A 28 -13.23 9.81 0.15
CA HIS A 28 -14.35 8.90 0.40
C HIS A 28 -13.92 7.65 1.19
N ALA A 29 -12.70 7.15 0.98
CA ALA A 29 -12.15 6.04 1.76
C ALA A 29 -11.79 6.48 3.20
N MET A 30 -11.24 7.69 3.39
CA MET A 30 -10.97 8.23 4.72
C MET A 30 -12.24 8.35 5.55
N GLU A 31 -13.30 8.91 4.96
CA GLU A 31 -14.59 9.13 5.62
C GLU A 31 -15.33 7.83 5.95
N ASN A 32 -15.26 6.82 5.08
CA ASN A 32 -16.05 5.59 5.21
C ASN A 32 -15.30 4.40 5.83
N HIS A 33 -13.97 4.47 5.95
CA HIS A 33 -13.15 3.32 6.35
C HIS A 33 -12.21 3.59 7.52
N GLY A 34 -12.26 4.78 8.12
CA GLY A 34 -11.46 5.12 9.30
C GLY A 34 -9.96 5.18 9.02
N ILE A 35 -9.58 5.52 7.78
CA ILE A 35 -8.18 5.72 7.39
C ILE A 35 -7.77 7.11 7.86
N ARG A 36 -6.99 7.17 8.94
CA ARG A 36 -6.55 8.43 9.58
C ARG A 36 -5.53 9.20 8.75
N ASN A 37 -4.72 8.50 7.97
CA ASN A 37 -3.71 9.13 7.11
C ASN A 37 -3.51 8.31 5.83
N LEU A 38 -4.00 8.83 4.70
CA LEU A 38 -3.96 8.06 3.46
C LEU A 38 -2.55 7.88 2.89
N THR A 39 -1.64 8.83 3.12
CA THR A 39 -0.24 8.66 2.69
C THR A 39 0.38 7.43 3.36
N LEU A 40 0.19 7.28 4.68
CA LEU A 40 0.70 6.13 5.43
C LEU A 40 0.01 4.83 5.01
N TYR A 41 -1.31 4.86 4.83
CA TYR A 41 -2.07 3.73 4.31
C TYR A 41 -1.57 3.28 2.93
N GLY A 42 -1.35 4.23 2.02
CA GLY A 42 -0.85 3.96 0.67
C GLY A 42 0.54 3.33 0.68
N VAL A 43 1.44 3.82 1.52
CA VAL A 43 2.77 3.20 1.72
C VAL A 43 2.62 1.78 2.27
N GLY A 44 1.73 1.56 3.25
CA GLY A 44 1.45 0.23 3.78
C GLY A 44 0.87 -0.73 2.73
N VAL A 45 -0.02 -0.27 1.86
CA VAL A 45 -0.53 -1.07 0.72
C VAL A 45 0.60 -1.39 -0.26
N ALA A 46 1.47 -0.43 -0.59
CA ALA A 46 2.59 -0.68 -1.48
C ALA A 46 3.57 -1.73 -0.91
N LEU A 47 3.90 -1.66 0.39
CA LEU A 47 4.67 -2.71 1.06
C LEU A 47 3.95 -4.06 1.00
N LEU A 48 2.65 -4.08 1.23
CA LEU A 48 1.87 -5.31 1.12
C LEU A 48 1.88 -5.90 -0.30
N GLU A 49 1.82 -5.06 -1.34
CA GLU A 49 1.93 -5.48 -2.74
C GLU A 49 3.33 -6.03 -3.07
N ILE A 50 4.39 -5.38 -2.58
CA ILE A 50 5.77 -5.87 -2.68
C ILE A 50 5.90 -7.24 -2.02
N GLY A 51 5.41 -7.36 -0.78
CA GLY A 51 5.53 -8.59 -0.02
C GLY A 51 4.74 -9.75 -0.64
N LEU A 52 3.55 -9.49 -1.18
CA LEU A 52 2.70 -10.51 -1.80
C LEU A 52 2.94 -10.71 -3.30
N TRP A 53 3.86 -9.94 -3.90
CA TRP A 53 4.16 -9.97 -5.34
C TRP A 53 2.91 -9.88 -6.22
N GLY A 54 1.98 -8.99 -5.86
CA GLY A 54 0.70 -8.90 -6.54
C GLY A 54 -0.08 -7.65 -6.18
N ARG A 55 -0.93 -7.24 -7.12
CA ARG A 55 -1.77 -6.05 -6.97
C ARG A 55 -2.86 -6.26 -5.94
N ILE A 56 -3.11 -5.24 -5.12
CA ILE A 56 -4.08 -5.31 -4.03
C ILE A 56 -5.09 -4.17 -4.17
N PRO A 57 -6.40 -4.48 -4.21
CA PRO A 57 -7.42 -3.46 -4.28
C PRO A 57 -7.44 -2.66 -2.97
N TRP A 58 -6.89 -1.46 -3.01
CA TRP A 58 -6.72 -0.57 -1.87
C TRP A 58 -8.05 -0.07 -1.29
N LYS A 59 -9.11 -0.02 -2.11
CA LYS A 59 -10.48 0.39 -1.73
C LYS A 59 -11.09 -0.53 -0.66
N GLY A 60 -10.64 -1.78 -0.56
CA GLY A 60 -11.14 -2.76 0.41
C GLY A 60 -10.29 -2.84 1.68
N HIS A 61 -10.41 -1.87 2.60
CA HIS A 61 -9.59 -1.81 3.83
C HIS A 61 -9.59 -3.11 4.66
N VAL A 62 -10.74 -3.78 4.79
CA VAL A 62 -10.85 -5.08 5.49
C VAL A 62 -10.01 -6.15 4.79
N GLN A 63 -10.02 -6.17 3.46
CA GLN A 63 -9.24 -7.13 2.67
C GLN A 63 -7.75 -6.83 2.77
N VAL A 64 -7.36 -5.56 2.73
CA VAL A 64 -5.97 -5.10 2.92
C VAL A 64 -5.45 -5.54 4.28
N ARG A 65 -6.18 -5.24 5.37
CA ARG A 65 -5.83 -5.66 6.73
C ARG A 65 -5.74 -7.18 6.88
N ARG A 66 -6.66 -7.93 6.25
CA ARG A 66 -6.61 -9.40 6.23
C ARG A 66 -5.39 -9.93 5.48
N LYS A 67 -5.04 -9.31 4.35
CA LYS A 67 -3.88 -9.70 3.55
C LYS A 67 -2.56 -9.40 4.26
N ALA A 68 -2.48 -8.35 5.08
CA ALA A 68 -1.30 -8.08 5.92
C ALA A 68 -0.95 -9.26 6.84
N ALA A 69 -1.95 -10.03 7.30
CA ALA A 69 -1.71 -11.25 8.06
C ALA A 69 -0.99 -12.35 7.27
N ARG A 70 -1.01 -12.30 5.92
CA ARG A 70 -0.30 -13.25 5.05
C ARG A 70 1.19 -12.94 4.94
N LEU A 71 1.67 -11.77 5.37
CA LEU A 71 3.08 -11.39 5.31
C LEU A 71 3.96 -12.12 6.34
N SER A 72 3.40 -13.01 7.15
CA SER A 72 4.15 -13.74 8.20
C SER A 72 5.37 -14.49 7.69
N PHE A 73 5.41 -14.87 6.41
CA PHE A 73 6.56 -15.55 5.80
C PHE A 73 7.76 -14.62 5.55
N LEU A 74 7.56 -13.31 5.49
CA LEU A 74 8.64 -12.31 5.36
C LEU A 74 9.21 -11.88 6.71
N GLY A 75 8.76 -12.51 7.79
CA GLY A 75 9.19 -12.22 9.15
C GLY A 75 8.28 -11.23 9.89
N GLN A 76 8.39 -11.26 11.22
CA GLN A 76 7.56 -10.47 12.12
C GLN A 76 7.81 -8.95 11.97
N GLN A 77 9.06 -8.54 11.72
CA GLN A 77 9.44 -7.12 11.56
C GLN A 77 8.73 -6.50 10.36
N TYR A 78 8.84 -7.13 9.17
CA TYR A 78 8.18 -6.66 7.95
C TYR A 78 6.65 -6.56 8.10
N ARG A 79 6.06 -7.62 8.68
CA ARG A 79 4.62 -7.69 8.92
C ARG A 79 4.14 -6.61 9.89
N ALA A 80 4.88 -6.37 10.98
CA ALA A 80 4.52 -5.37 11.98
C ALA A 80 4.55 -3.96 11.38
N ALA A 81 5.66 -3.58 10.74
CA ALA A 81 5.80 -2.28 10.08
C ALA A 81 4.70 -2.04 9.03
N THR A 82 4.44 -3.04 8.17
CA THR A 82 3.39 -2.94 7.15
C THR A 82 2.00 -2.79 7.78
N LYS A 83 1.73 -3.49 8.88
CA LYS A 83 0.46 -3.40 9.59
C LYS A 83 0.26 -2.02 10.23
N GLU A 84 1.26 -1.48 10.91
CA GLU A 84 1.19 -0.15 11.54
C GLU A 84 0.91 0.95 10.52
N LEU A 85 1.51 0.88 9.34
CA LEU A 85 1.23 1.79 8.23
C LEU A 85 -0.22 1.67 7.72
N ILE A 86 -0.73 0.44 7.53
CA ILE A 86 -2.11 0.17 7.09
C ILE A 86 -3.14 0.61 8.14
N ASP A 87 -2.85 0.39 9.42
CA ASP A 87 -3.74 0.80 10.51
C ASP A 87 -3.58 2.30 10.85
N CYS A 88 -2.55 2.94 10.28
CA CYS A 88 -2.13 4.30 10.56
C CYS A 88 -2.02 4.53 12.07
N ASP A 89 -1.48 3.55 12.80
CA ASP A 89 -1.45 3.53 14.26
C ASP A 89 -0.04 3.47 14.81
N PHE A 90 0.38 4.58 15.39
CA PHE A 90 1.72 4.76 15.97
C PHE A 90 1.63 5.13 17.46
N GLY A 91 0.49 4.88 18.11
CA GLY A 91 0.27 5.19 19.52
C GLY A 91 0.12 6.69 19.84
N LEU A 92 -0.09 7.51 18.81
CA LEU A 92 -0.26 8.96 18.91
C LEU A 92 -1.65 9.35 18.39
N ALA A 93 -2.33 10.27 19.07
CA ALA A 93 -3.56 10.90 18.58
C ALA A 93 -3.24 12.07 17.62
N ILE A 94 -2.31 11.85 16.69
CA ILE A 94 -1.81 12.85 15.74
C ILE A 94 -1.95 12.25 14.34
N GLU A 95 -2.57 13.00 13.44
CA GLU A 95 -2.83 12.56 12.07
C GLU A 95 -1.97 13.33 11.05
N ASP A 96 -1.45 14.50 11.46
CA ASP A 96 -0.59 15.34 10.61
C ASP A 96 0.80 14.72 10.46
N ILE A 97 1.11 14.31 9.23
CA ILE A 97 2.40 13.71 8.85
C ILE A 97 3.57 14.69 8.97
N ASN A 98 3.30 15.99 9.04
CA ASN A 98 4.33 17.01 9.25
C ASN A 98 4.68 17.19 10.73
N ASP A 99 3.93 16.58 11.66
CA ASP A 99 4.29 16.62 13.07
C ASP A 99 5.56 15.76 13.30
N PRO A 100 6.63 16.37 13.84
CA PRO A 100 7.91 15.67 14.01
C PRO A 100 7.80 14.46 14.95
N ARG A 101 6.84 14.46 15.89
CA ARG A 101 6.62 13.33 16.80
C ARG A 101 6.05 12.13 16.06
N LEU A 102 5.11 12.37 15.14
CA LEU A 102 4.56 11.32 14.30
C LEU A 102 5.63 10.79 13.33
N GLN A 103 6.40 11.68 12.71
CA GLN A 103 7.53 11.28 11.84
C GLN A 103 8.55 10.43 12.58
N GLN A 104 8.92 10.81 13.81
CA GLN A 104 9.84 10.03 14.62
C GLN A 104 9.27 8.66 14.98
N ALA A 105 7.98 8.56 15.33
CA ALA A 105 7.33 7.30 15.63
C ALA A 105 7.26 6.37 14.40
N ILE A 106 6.94 6.92 13.22
CA ILE A 106 6.97 6.18 11.94
C ILE A 106 8.39 5.70 11.64
N PHE A 107 9.39 6.56 11.80
CA PHE A 107 10.78 6.21 11.54
C PHE A 107 11.23 5.04 12.43
N GLN A 108 10.96 5.11 13.73
CA GLN A 108 11.36 4.06 14.68
C GLN A 108 10.61 2.74 14.43
N SER A 109 9.30 2.79 14.21
CA SER A 109 8.49 1.58 14.18
C SER A 109 8.49 0.90 12.81
N CYS A 110 8.71 1.66 11.73
CA CYS A 110 8.68 1.14 10.37
C CYS A 110 10.04 1.20 9.67
N VAL A 111 10.66 2.38 9.57
CA VAL A 111 11.87 2.55 8.75
C VAL A 111 13.05 1.81 9.36
N ALA A 112 13.33 2.03 10.65
CA ALA A 112 14.45 1.39 11.35
C ALA A 112 14.29 -0.15 11.40
N GLU A 113 13.07 -0.66 11.58
CA GLU A 113 12.79 -2.10 11.56
C GLU A 113 13.04 -2.71 10.17
N LEU A 114 12.62 -2.03 9.10
CA LEU A 114 12.86 -2.46 7.72
C LEU A 114 14.35 -2.40 7.37
N GLU A 115 15.08 -1.36 7.78
CA GLU A 115 16.53 -1.26 7.59
C GLU A 115 17.28 -2.37 8.36
N SER A 116 16.85 -2.66 9.60
CA SER A 116 17.41 -3.76 10.38
C SER A 116 17.16 -5.12 9.70
N LEU A 117 15.97 -5.32 9.10
CA LEU A 117 15.68 -6.53 8.35
C LEU A 117 16.56 -6.65 7.11
N LEU A 118 16.71 -5.57 6.34
CA LEU A 118 17.54 -5.55 5.12
C LEU A 118 19.02 -5.80 5.42
N SER A 119 19.56 -5.20 6.48
CA SER A 119 20.96 -5.41 6.87
C SER A 119 21.26 -6.87 7.24
N LYS A 120 20.30 -7.60 7.83
CA LYS A 120 20.47 -9.04 8.11
C LYS A 120 20.51 -9.89 6.84
N ILE A 121 19.76 -9.49 5.80
CA ILE A 121 19.72 -10.21 4.53
C ILE A 121 21.02 -9.97 3.72
N GLN A 122 21.59 -8.78 3.80
CA GLN A 122 22.83 -8.42 3.08
C GLN A 122 24.10 -9.09 3.61
N VAL A 123 24.06 -9.70 4.81
CA VAL A 123 25.23 -10.37 5.40
C VAL A 123 25.43 -11.79 4.84
N ASP A 124 24.43 -12.37 4.16
CA ASP A 124 24.53 -13.70 3.55
C ASP A 124 25.01 -13.68 2.07
N ASP A 125 25.32 -12.50 1.52
CA ASP A 125 25.99 -12.34 0.22
C ASP A 125 27.53 -12.25 0.42
N ASP A 126 28.16 -13.30 0.95
CA ASP A 126 29.62 -13.50 0.88
C ASP A 126 29.91 -14.62 -0.16
N PRO A 127 30.82 -14.40 -1.13
CA PRO A 127 31.05 -15.25 -2.32
C PRO A 127 31.64 -16.64 -2.05
#